data_AF-G0QW81-F1
#
_entry.id   AF-G0QW81-F1
#
_cell.length_a   1.000
_cell.length_b   1.000
_cell.length_c   1.000
_cell.angle_alpha   90.00
_cell.angle_beta   90.00
_cell.angle_gamma   90.00
#
_symmetry.space_group_name_H-M   'P 1'
#
loop_
_entity.id
_entity.type
_entity.pdbx_description
1 polymer ?
#
loop_
_entity_poly.entity_id
_entity_poly.type
_entity_poly.pdbx_seq_one_letter_code
_entity_poly.pdbx_strand_id
1 'polypeptide(L)'
;KNVDESIITGVILYQNQQVSILSSTQSQFRFKVWEYFFDFQNQNQFELIFSVRNPNYIIPTLISYSLNANIPPQDCTFDQTTGFEVKNMQDKQIRSINECIDTDQPLSYSFYFYKDQDDYNNELLNVQFIKRHLLSDFSPNSSIQTVLPFGASLIMGIIQDSKGGIRNITQQITVSQYSQDSSSYYEFINN
;
A
#
# COMPACT_ATOMS: atom_id res chain seq x y z
N LYS A 1 -26.80 -17.01 -40.85
CA LYS A 1 -26.24 -15.65 -40.67
C LYS A 1 -25.43 -15.69 -39.38
N ASN A 2 -24.11 -15.75 -39.47
CA ASN A 2 -23.23 -15.82 -38.30
C ASN A 2 -23.25 -14.48 -37.56
N VAL A 3 -23.46 -14.55 -36.25
CA VAL A 3 -23.49 -13.42 -35.31
C VAL A 3 -22.08 -13.15 -34.76
N ASP A 4 -21.06 -13.82 -35.30
CA ASP A 4 -19.75 -14.02 -34.67
C ASP A 4 -18.70 -12.92 -34.89
N GLU A 5 -19.01 -11.83 -35.59
CA GLU A 5 -18.06 -10.74 -35.84
C GLU A 5 -18.42 -9.47 -35.05
N SER A 6 -18.72 -9.60 -33.76
CA SER A 6 -18.91 -8.41 -32.92
C SER A 6 -17.56 -7.86 -32.48
N ILE A 7 -17.30 -6.59 -32.79
CA ILE A 7 -16.15 -5.83 -32.27
C ILE A 7 -16.65 -5.04 -31.08
N ILE A 8 -16.01 -5.25 -29.93
CA ILE A 8 -16.29 -4.50 -28.72
C ILE A 8 -15.12 -3.56 -28.47
N THR A 9 -15.41 -2.27 -28.37
CA THR A 9 -14.44 -1.24 -28.00
C THR A 9 -14.89 -0.61 -26.68
N GLY A 10 -14.10 -0.76 -25.64
CA GLY A 10 -14.26 -0.09 -24.35
C GLY A 10 -13.37 1.13 -24.24
N VAL A 11 -13.86 2.17 -23.57
CA VAL A 11 -13.08 3.34 -23.17
C VAL A 11 -13.21 3.49 -21.66
N ILE A 12 -12.08 3.70 -21.00
CA ILE A 12 -12.03 4.01 -19.58
C ILE A 12 -11.91 5.53 -19.46
N LEU A 13 -12.86 6.15 -18.77
CA LEU A 13 -12.89 7.58 -18.51
C LEU A 13 -12.66 7.88 -17.04
N TYR A 14 -11.87 8.91 -16.77
CA TYR A 14 -11.66 9.49 -15.45
C TYR A 14 -11.73 11.00 -15.56
N GLN A 15 -12.53 11.67 -14.72
CA GLN A 15 -12.72 13.12 -14.78
C GLN A 15 -13.05 13.62 -16.21
N ASN A 16 -13.87 12.86 -16.93
CA ASN A 16 -14.23 13.10 -18.34
C ASN A 16 -13.05 13.06 -19.33
N GLN A 17 -11.89 12.53 -18.93
CA GLN A 17 -10.74 12.32 -19.80
C GLN A 17 -10.55 10.84 -20.11
N GLN A 18 -10.14 10.55 -21.35
CA GLN A 18 -9.80 9.19 -21.77
C GLN A 18 -8.50 8.74 -21.11
N VAL A 19 -8.59 7.73 -20.25
CA VAL A 19 -7.43 7.08 -19.63
C VAL A 19 -6.90 5.95 -20.49
N SER A 20 -7.80 5.15 -21.08
CA SER A 20 -7.41 3.98 -21.87
C SER A 20 -8.51 3.56 -22.85
N ILE A 21 -8.12 2.83 -23.89
CA ILE A 21 -9.02 2.18 -24.85
C ILE A 21 -8.71 0.68 -24.87
N LEU A 22 -9.76 -0.12 -24.75
CA LEU A 22 -9.74 -1.57 -24.87
C LEU A 22 -10.48 -1.94 -26.16
N SER A 23 -9.94 -2.83 -26.99
CA SER A 23 -10.67 -3.37 -28.14
C SER A 23 -10.45 -4.87 -28.24
N SER A 24 -11.52 -5.62 -28.41
CA SER A 24 -11.48 -7.06 -28.61
C SER A 24 -12.66 -7.54 -29.44
N THR A 25 -12.47 -8.65 -30.12
CA THR A 25 -13.54 -9.44 -30.76
C THR A 25 -14.12 -10.49 -29.81
N GLN A 26 -13.57 -10.62 -28.59
CA GLN A 26 -14.06 -11.53 -27.57
C GLN A 26 -15.17 -10.88 -26.75
N SER A 27 -16.11 -11.69 -26.27
CA SER A 27 -17.25 -11.26 -25.45
C SER A 27 -16.90 -10.96 -23.98
N GLN A 28 -15.73 -11.39 -23.50
CA GLN A 28 -15.27 -11.18 -22.13
C GLN A 28 -14.05 -10.27 -22.10
N PHE A 29 -14.09 -9.25 -21.24
CA PHE A 29 -12.96 -8.38 -20.92
C PHE A 29 -12.54 -8.58 -19.47
N ARG A 30 -11.23 -8.63 -19.24
CA ARG A 30 -10.63 -8.55 -17.90
C ARG A 30 -9.57 -7.48 -17.94
N PHE A 31 -9.61 -6.57 -16.98
CA PHE A 31 -8.61 -5.54 -16.80
C PHE A 31 -8.45 -5.29 -15.31
N LYS A 32 -7.28 -4.80 -14.89
CA LYS A 32 -7.02 -4.43 -13.51
C LYS A 32 -7.06 -2.92 -13.40
N VAL A 33 -7.99 -2.39 -12.61
CA VAL A 33 -8.19 -0.95 -12.44
C VAL A 33 -6.87 -0.26 -12.04
N TRP A 34 -6.13 -0.82 -11.08
CA TRP A 34 -4.86 -0.27 -10.62
C TRP A 34 -3.76 -0.10 -11.67
N GLU A 35 -3.83 -0.77 -12.83
CA GLU A 35 -2.86 -0.57 -13.92
C GLU A 35 -3.13 0.71 -14.73
N TYR A 36 -4.34 1.28 -14.62
CA TYR A 36 -4.78 2.46 -15.37
C TYR A 36 -4.92 3.70 -14.49
N PHE A 37 -5.03 3.52 -13.17
CA PHE A 37 -5.22 4.59 -12.20
C PHE A 37 -4.12 4.49 -11.15
N PHE A 38 -3.10 5.34 -11.28
CA PHE A 38 -1.97 5.38 -10.35
C PHE A 38 -2.23 6.27 -9.13
N ASP A 39 -3.03 7.33 -9.28
CA ASP A 39 -3.47 8.20 -8.19
C ASP A 39 -4.89 8.70 -8.48
N PHE A 40 -5.89 8.10 -7.82
CA PHE A 40 -7.19 8.74 -7.73
C PHE A 40 -6.99 10.06 -6.96
N GLN A 41 -7.27 11.19 -7.63
CA GLN A 41 -7.37 12.48 -6.97
C GLN A 41 -8.61 12.48 -6.04
N ASN A 42 -9.06 13.65 -5.58
CA ASN A 42 -10.26 13.82 -4.74
C ASN A 42 -11.59 13.23 -5.30
N GLN A 43 -11.57 12.52 -6.43
CA GLN A 43 -12.68 11.74 -7.00
C GLN A 43 -12.25 10.29 -7.24
N ASN A 44 -12.98 9.33 -6.66
CA ASN A 44 -12.76 7.89 -6.84
C ASN A 44 -13.70 7.23 -7.86
N GLN A 45 -14.57 8.01 -8.48
CA GLN A 45 -15.47 7.52 -9.51
C GLN A 45 -14.78 7.53 -10.88
N PHE A 46 -14.95 6.45 -11.63
CA PHE A 46 -14.54 6.34 -13.02
C PHE A 46 -15.65 5.67 -13.83
N GLU A 47 -15.62 5.88 -15.14
CA GLU A 47 -16.63 5.34 -16.04
C GLU A 47 -16.02 4.41 -17.07
N LEU A 48 -16.74 3.32 -17.36
CA LEU A 48 -16.43 2.40 -18.43
C LEU A 48 -17.51 2.52 -19.48
N ILE A 49 -17.13 2.98 -20.68
CA ILE A 49 -18.05 3.10 -21.81
C ILE A 49 -17.68 2.05 -22.84
N PHE A 50 -18.58 1.12 -23.11
CA PHE A 50 -18.42 0.10 -24.12
C PHE A 50 -19.29 0.39 -25.34
N SER A 51 -18.69 0.28 -26.51
CA SER A 51 -19.34 0.28 -27.80
C SER A 51 -19.26 -1.11 -28.41
N VAL A 52 -20.41 -1.74 -28.62
CA VAL A 52 -20.52 -3.03 -29.32
C VAL A 52 -21.00 -2.74 -30.73
N ARG A 53 -20.19 -3.08 -31.73
CA ARG A 53 -20.54 -2.92 -33.14
C ARG A 53 -20.40 -4.24 -33.87
N ASN A 54 -21.30 -4.49 -34.81
CA ASN A 54 -21.14 -5.54 -35.80
C ASN A 54 -20.80 -4.83 -37.13
N PRO A 55 -19.70 -5.17 -37.82
CA PRO A 55 -19.27 -4.52 -39.06
C PRO A 55 -20.35 -4.46 -40.15
N ASN A 56 -21.31 -5.39 -40.11
CA ASN A 56 -22.42 -5.47 -41.06
C ASN A 56 -23.56 -4.47 -40.77
N TYR A 57 -23.51 -3.72 -39.66
CA TYR A 57 -24.54 -2.78 -39.26
C TYR A 57 -23.94 -1.42 -38.86
N ILE A 58 -24.68 -0.35 -39.12
CA ILE A 58 -24.20 1.03 -38.97
C ILE A 58 -24.28 1.53 -37.52
N ILE A 59 -25.22 0.99 -36.72
CA ILE A 59 -25.53 1.53 -35.39
C ILE A 59 -24.84 0.68 -34.31
N PRO A 60 -23.91 1.24 -33.53
CA PRO A 60 -23.35 0.56 -32.38
C PRO A 60 -24.30 0.65 -31.17
N THR A 61 -24.23 -0.34 -30.29
CA THR A 61 -24.83 -0.26 -28.95
C THR A 61 -23.81 0.32 -27.98
N LEU A 62 -24.22 1.31 -27.17
CA LEU A 62 -23.41 1.88 -26.11
C LEU A 62 -23.90 1.43 -24.74
N ILE A 63 -22.97 1.08 -23.86
CA ILE A 63 -23.23 0.69 -22.47
C ILE A 63 -22.25 1.47 -21.61
N SER A 64 -22.74 2.10 -20.54
CA SER A 64 -21.90 2.80 -19.56
C SER A 64 -22.05 2.21 -18.17
N TYR A 65 -20.93 2.04 -17.47
CA TYR A 65 -20.87 1.66 -16.06
C TYR A 65 -20.08 2.70 -15.28
N SER A 66 -20.69 3.25 -14.24
CA SER A 66 -19.98 4.08 -13.26
C SER A 66 -19.54 3.21 -12.09
N LEU A 67 -18.27 3.26 -11.75
CA LEU A 67 -17.65 2.47 -10.69
C LEU A 67 -16.94 3.41 -9.71
N ASN A 68 -16.97 3.07 -8.42
CA ASN A 68 -16.24 3.78 -7.37
C ASN A 68 -15.09 2.91 -6.88
N ALA A 69 -13.87 3.40 -6.96
CA ALA A 69 -12.71 2.78 -6.34
C ALA A 69 -12.71 3.03 -4.83
N ASN A 70 -12.19 2.06 -4.07
CA ASN A 70 -11.89 2.30 -2.67
C ASN A 70 -10.55 3.04 -2.57
N ILE A 71 -10.56 4.29 -2.06
CA ILE A 71 -9.33 5.06 -1.87
C ILE A 71 -8.71 4.57 -0.56
N PRO A 72 -7.44 4.13 -0.55
CA PRO A 72 -6.77 3.72 0.68
C PRO A 72 -6.49 4.93 1.60
N PRO A 73 -6.19 4.72 2.89
CA PRO A 73 -5.95 5.80 3.85
C PRO A 73 -4.90 6.81 3.37
N GLN A 74 -5.22 8.11 3.42
CA GLN A 74 -4.35 9.19 2.94
C GLN A 74 -3.61 9.91 4.09
N ASP A 75 -2.58 10.69 3.77
CA ASP A 75 -1.72 11.47 4.69
C ASP A 75 -1.17 10.78 5.97
N CYS A 76 -1.09 9.45 6.00
CA CYS A 76 -0.46 8.72 7.09
C CYS A 76 1.05 9.01 7.24
N THR A 77 1.49 9.34 8.44
CA THR A 77 2.90 9.59 8.76
C THR A 77 3.38 8.72 9.94
N PHE A 78 4.62 8.25 9.88
CA PHE A 78 5.29 7.67 11.05
C PHE A 78 5.71 8.77 12.02
N ASP A 79 5.82 8.44 13.31
CA ASP A 79 6.48 9.29 14.29
C ASP A 79 7.89 9.66 13.82
N GLN A 80 8.25 10.96 13.82
CA GLN A 80 9.53 11.46 13.26
C GLN A 80 10.79 10.97 14.00
N THR A 81 10.61 10.15 15.02
CA THR A 81 11.65 9.52 15.80
C THR A 81 12.49 8.61 14.89
N THR A 82 13.75 8.97 14.66
CA THR A 82 14.72 8.20 13.85
C THR A 82 16.03 8.04 14.61
N GLY A 83 16.74 6.93 14.41
CA GLY A 83 17.99 6.61 15.10
C GLY A 83 17.80 6.27 16.58
N PHE A 84 18.03 5.00 16.94
CA PHE A 84 17.83 4.49 18.29
C PHE A 84 19.08 3.77 18.75
N GLU A 85 19.63 4.24 19.87
CA GLU A 85 20.65 3.53 20.60
C GLU A 85 19.98 2.60 21.60
N VAL A 86 20.25 1.32 21.44
CA VAL A 86 19.71 0.26 22.28
C VAL A 86 20.82 -0.21 23.22
N LYS A 87 20.62 -0.02 24.51
CA LYS A 87 21.53 -0.44 25.59
C LYS A 87 21.46 -1.94 25.83
N ASN A 88 20.26 -2.50 25.70
CA ASN A 88 19.99 -3.92 25.88
C ASN A 88 19.00 -4.40 24.81
N MET A 89 19.12 -5.66 24.36
CA MET A 89 18.15 -6.34 23.47
C MET A 89 16.73 -6.46 24.05
N GLN A 90 16.40 -5.75 25.12
CA GLN A 90 15.06 -5.65 25.71
C GLN A 90 14.51 -4.22 25.70
N ASP A 91 15.28 -3.23 25.22
CA ASP A 91 14.83 -1.85 25.21
C ASP A 91 13.68 -1.70 24.23
N LYS A 92 12.52 -1.38 24.80
CA LYS A 92 11.28 -1.24 24.05
C LYS A 92 11.22 0.13 23.40
N GLN A 93 10.91 0.14 22.12
CA GLN A 93 10.68 1.32 21.31
C GLN A 93 9.19 1.44 21.03
N ILE A 94 8.67 2.65 21.07
CA ILE A 94 7.29 2.94 20.68
C ILE A 94 7.32 3.48 19.24
N ARG A 95 6.44 2.93 18.40
CA ARG A 95 6.25 3.37 17.02
C ARG A 95 4.79 3.67 16.82
N SER A 96 4.50 4.79 16.17
CA SER A 96 3.14 5.26 16.01
C SER A 96 2.92 5.78 14.61
N ILE A 97 1.75 5.49 14.07
CA ILE A 97 1.25 6.02 12.81
C ILE A 97 0.19 7.07 13.14
N ASN A 98 0.34 8.25 12.59
CA ASN A 98 -0.50 9.41 12.86
C ASN A 98 -1.05 9.99 11.55
N GLU A 99 -2.00 10.92 11.70
CA GLU A 99 -2.49 11.78 10.61
C GLU A 99 -3.18 11.06 9.43
N CYS A 100 -3.50 9.77 9.58
CA CYS A 100 -4.25 9.03 8.58
C CYS A 100 -5.67 9.59 8.40
N ILE A 101 -5.99 9.97 7.16
CA ILE A 101 -7.31 10.47 6.76
C ILE A 101 -7.98 9.42 5.88
N ASP A 102 -9.15 8.94 6.32
CA ASP A 102 -9.98 8.05 5.54
C ASP A 102 -11.45 8.19 5.93
N THR A 103 -12.35 8.13 4.93
CA THR A 103 -13.80 8.09 5.14
C THR A 103 -14.30 6.72 5.60
N ASP A 104 -13.58 5.65 5.26
CA ASP A 104 -13.94 4.25 5.49
C ASP A 104 -13.34 3.71 6.81
N GLN A 105 -13.81 4.28 7.91
CA GLN A 105 -13.45 3.89 9.27
C GLN A 105 -14.14 2.56 9.71
N PRO A 106 -13.63 1.85 10.74
CA PRO A 106 -12.39 2.11 11.48
C PRO A 106 -11.13 1.66 10.72
N LEU A 107 -10.02 2.34 10.96
CA LEU A 107 -8.70 1.91 10.49
C LEU A 107 -8.11 0.80 11.37
N SER A 108 -7.34 -0.08 10.73
CA SER A 108 -6.54 -1.12 11.37
C SER A 108 -5.09 -1.02 10.92
N TYR A 109 -4.17 -1.41 11.79
CA TYR A 109 -2.74 -1.18 11.65
C TYR A 109 -1.97 -2.47 11.90
N SER A 110 -1.04 -2.80 11.02
CA SER A 110 -0.06 -3.88 11.20
C SER A 110 1.34 -3.34 10.97
N PHE A 111 2.31 -3.88 11.71
CA PHE A 111 3.67 -3.38 11.74
C PHE A 111 4.66 -4.49 11.42
N TYR A 112 5.64 -4.15 10.58
CA TYR A 112 6.69 -5.04 10.14
C TYR A 112 8.04 -4.33 10.19
N PHE A 113 9.13 -5.09 10.20
CA PHE A 113 10.46 -4.55 9.93
C PHE A 113 11.19 -5.37 8.88
N TYR A 114 12.18 -4.73 8.26
CA TYR A 114 13.17 -5.37 7.39
C TYR A 114 14.57 -5.14 7.98
N LYS A 115 15.47 -6.09 7.70
CA LYS A 115 16.88 -5.97 8.09
C LYS A 115 17.60 -4.95 7.21
N ASP A 116 17.34 -4.97 5.92
CA ASP A 116 17.92 -4.02 4.98
C ASP A 116 16.86 -3.47 4.01
N GLN A 117 17.21 -2.37 3.35
CA GLN A 117 16.37 -1.75 2.33
C GLN A 117 16.25 -2.61 1.07
N ASP A 118 17.28 -3.42 0.79
CA ASP A 118 17.32 -4.27 -0.40
C ASP A 118 16.30 -5.40 -0.33
N ASP A 119 16.04 -5.94 0.86
CA ASP A 119 15.02 -6.93 1.15
C ASP A 119 13.62 -6.38 0.86
N TYR A 120 13.35 -5.14 1.27
CA TYR A 120 12.12 -4.44 0.93
C TYR A 120 11.99 -4.22 -0.59
N ASN A 121 13.04 -3.72 -1.23
CA ASN A 121 13.04 -3.48 -2.67
C ASN A 121 12.86 -4.78 -3.46
N ASN A 122 13.45 -5.89 -3.01
CA ASN A 122 13.30 -7.19 -3.62
C ASN A 122 11.87 -7.74 -3.45
N GLU A 123 11.27 -7.57 -2.27
CA GLU A 123 9.87 -7.98 -2.05
C GLU A 123 8.89 -7.20 -2.96
N LEU A 124 9.17 -5.91 -3.23
CA LEU A 124 8.39 -5.11 -4.19
C LEU A 124 8.48 -5.66 -5.62
N LEU A 125 9.65 -6.17 -6.03
CA LEU A 125 9.87 -6.73 -7.37
C LEU A 125 9.39 -8.18 -7.47
N ASN A 126 9.49 -8.95 -6.38
CA ASN A 126 9.24 -10.38 -6.34
C ASN A 126 8.37 -10.74 -5.12
N VAL A 127 7.06 -10.60 -5.28
CA VAL A 127 6.05 -10.79 -4.22
C VAL A 127 6.06 -12.20 -3.59
N GLN A 128 6.67 -13.20 -4.24
CA GLN A 128 6.79 -14.55 -3.69
C GLN A 128 7.88 -14.69 -2.61
N PHE A 129 8.85 -13.77 -2.55
CA PHE A 129 9.95 -13.84 -1.59
C PHE A 129 9.73 -12.82 -0.47
N ILE A 130 8.95 -13.22 0.52
CA ILE A 130 8.62 -12.39 1.68
C ILE A 130 9.80 -12.40 2.66
N LYS A 131 10.36 -11.22 2.93
CA LYS A 131 11.48 -11.05 3.88
C LYS A 131 11.15 -10.15 5.06
N ARG A 132 9.96 -9.53 5.06
CA ARG A 132 9.46 -8.77 6.21
C ARG A 132 9.27 -9.65 7.44
N HIS A 133 9.53 -9.07 8.59
CA HIS A 133 9.30 -9.69 9.89
C HIS A 133 8.15 -9.00 10.61
N LEU A 134 7.17 -9.79 11.07
CA LEU A 134 6.00 -9.28 11.78
C LEU A 134 6.38 -8.77 13.17
N LEU A 135 5.96 -7.54 13.48
CA LEU A 135 6.02 -6.95 14.82
C LEU A 135 4.66 -6.99 15.51
N SER A 136 3.60 -6.69 14.75
CA SER A 136 2.22 -6.70 15.24
C SER A 136 1.25 -6.91 14.08
N ASP A 137 0.30 -7.81 14.28
CA ASP A 137 -0.78 -8.07 13.31
C ASP A 137 -1.84 -6.97 13.35
N PHE A 138 -2.77 -6.97 12.39
CA PHE A 138 -3.81 -5.96 12.27
C PHE A 138 -4.60 -5.78 13.56
N SER A 139 -4.53 -4.56 14.09
CA SER A 139 -5.24 -4.15 15.30
C SER A 139 -5.72 -2.71 15.17
N PRO A 140 -6.70 -2.27 15.96
CA PRO A 140 -7.14 -0.87 15.95
C PRO A 140 -6.10 0.10 16.56
N ASN A 141 -5.00 -0.41 17.12
CA ASN A 141 -3.97 0.41 17.73
C ASN A 141 -3.02 0.96 16.66
N SER A 142 -3.02 2.28 16.50
CA SER A 142 -2.07 2.96 15.61
C SER A 142 -0.64 3.04 16.17
N SER A 143 -0.41 2.48 17.37
CA SER A 143 0.91 2.41 17.98
C SER A 143 1.25 1.02 18.49
N ILE A 144 2.54 0.70 18.46
CA ILE A 144 3.11 -0.53 19.00
C ILE A 144 4.27 -0.21 19.92
N GLN A 145 4.43 -1.06 20.93
CA GLN A 145 5.63 -1.11 21.75
C GLN A 145 6.37 -2.41 21.42
N THR A 146 7.57 -2.31 20.86
CA THR A 146 8.32 -3.48 20.38
C THR A 146 9.81 -3.36 20.62
N VAL A 147 10.52 -4.48 20.54
CA VAL A 147 11.98 -4.53 20.56
C VAL A 147 12.45 -4.83 19.14
N LEU A 148 13.34 -3.99 18.63
CA LEU A 148 13.92 -4.17 17.31
C LEU A 148 15.32 -4.80 17.42
N PRO A 149 15.65 -5.79 16.58
CA PRO A 149 16.98 -6.40 16.59
C PRO A 149 18.03 -5.43 16.04
N PHE A 150 19.28 -5.64 16.44
CA PHE A 150 20.42 -4.95 15.82
C PHE A 150 20.44 -5.21 14.31
N GLY A 151 20.71 -4.16 13.55
CA GLY A 151 20.70 -4.22 12.10
C GLY A 151 19.31 -4.18 11.47
N ALA A 152 18.22 -3.95 12.20
CA ALA A 152 16.98 -3.51 11.58
C ALA A 152 17.15 -2.11 10.99
N SER A 153 16.86 -1.94 9.70
CA SER A 153 17.06 -0.67 8.98
C SER A 153 15.75 0.00 8.55
N LEU A 154 14.66 -0.75 8.46
CA LEU A 154 13.40 -0.25 7.93
C LEU A 154 12.23 -0.78 8.75
N ILE A 155 11.32 0.10 9.11
CA ILE A 155 10.00 -0.27 9.63
C ILE A 155 8.95 0.03 8.57
N MET A 156 7.94 -0.83 8.49
CA MET A 156 6.81 -0.68 7.58
C MET A 156 5.51 -0.77 8.37
N GLY A 157 4.63 0.19 8.14
CA GLY A 157 3.29 0.25 8.67
C GLY A 157 2.31 -0.03 7.55
N ILE A 158 1.42 -0.99 7.77
CA ILE A 158 0.30 -1.27 6.86
C ILE A 158 -0.95 -0.75 7.54
N ILE A 159 -1.63 0.19 6.89
CA ILE A 159 -2.90 0.75 7.33
C ILE A 159 -3.99 0.21 6.41
N GLN A 160 -5.04 -0.35 6.99
CA GLN A 160 -6.16 -0.90 6.26
C GLN A 160 -7.48 -0.27 6.73
N ASP A 161 -8.28 0.19 5.78
CA ASP A 161 -9.64 0.70 6.01
C ASP A 161 -10.67 -0.44 6.16
N SER A 162 -11.92 -0.09 6.50
CA SER A 162 -12.98 -1.08 6.73
C SER A 162 -13.49 -1.79 5.47
N LYS A 163 -13.16 -1.27 4.28
CA LYS A 163 -13.47 -1.87 2.97
C LYS A 163 -12.27 -2.60 2.34
N GLY A 164 -11.14 -2.68 3.03
CA GLY A 164 -9.94 -3.38 2.59
C GLY A 164 -9.01 -2.58 1.68
N GLY A 165 -9.12 -1.26 1.62
CA GLY A 165 -8.11 -0.41 1.01
C GLY A 165 -6.89 -0.34 1.93
N ILE A 166 -5.71 -0.52 1.32
CA ILE A 166 -4.45 -0.70 2.05
C ILE A 166 -3.47 0.39 1.63
N ARG A 167 -2.84 1.02 2.62
CA ARG A 167 -1.66 1.86 2.41
C ARG A 167 -0.48 1.33 3.19
N ASN A 168 0.66 1.30 2.52
CA ASN A 168 1.94 1.05 3.16
C ASN A 168 2.68 2.37 3.36
N ILE A 169 3.23 2.56 4.55
CA ILE A 169 4.20 3.60 4.85
C ILE A 169 5.46 2.96 5.39
N THR A 170 6.61 3.60 5.17
CA THR A 170 7.91 3.08 5.61
C THR A 170 8.72 4.16 6.27
N GLN A 171 9.54 3.79 7.25
CA GLN A 171 10.48 4.69 7.90
C GLN A 171 11.84 4.02 8.05
N GLN A 172 12.89 4.71 7.60
CA GLN A 172 14.27 4.31 7.86
C GLN A 172 14.57 4.46 9.34
N ILE A 173 15.15 3.42 9.92
CA ILE A 173 15.56 3.37 11.31
C ILE A 173 17.02 2.92 11.38
N THR A 174 17.67 3.22 12.49
CA THR A 174 18.99 2.68 12.78
C THR A 174 18.95 2.20 14.22
N VAL A 175 19.24 0.93 14.43
CA VAL A 175 19.29 0.32 15.76
C VAL A 175 20.73 -0.04 16.05
N SER A 176 21.42 0.83 16.80
CA SER A 176 22.81 0.67 17.18
C SER A 176 22.94 0.19 18.62
N GLN A 177 24.02 -0.51 18.91
CA GLN A 177 24.39 -0.81 20.28
C GLN A 177 24.88 0.47 20.94
N TYR A 178 24.39 0.74 22.16
CA TYR A 178 24.90 1.86 22.95
C TYR A 178 26.41 1.71 23.18
N SER A 179 27.21 2.64 22.66
CA SER A 179 28.65 2.66 22.87
C SER A 179 28.96 3.53 24.09
N GLN A 180 29.21 2.90 25.22
CA GLN A 180 29.84 3.58 26.35
C GLN A 180 31.33 3.25 26.39
N ASP A 181 32.14 4.27 26.61
CA ASP A 181 33.57 4.09 26.88
C ASP A 181 33.72 3.30 28.18
N SER A 182 34.64 2.35 28.22
CA SER A 182 34.76 1.31 29.28
C SER A 182 34.85 1.85 30.72
N SER A 183 35.22 3.13 30.89
CA SER A 183 35.24 3.86 32.15
C SER A 183 33.87 4.11 32.79
N SER A 184 32.81 4.22 31.99
CA SER A 184 31.45 4.55 32.47
C SER A 184 30.63 3.34 32.94
N TYR A 185 31.04 2.12 32.59
CA TYR A 185 30.42 0.88 33.05
C TYR A 185 30.67 0.62 34.55
N TYR A 186 31.81 1.07 35.07
CA TYR A 186 32.19 0.91 36.49
C TYR A 186 31.43 1.84 37.44
N GLU A 187 30.96 2.99 36.98
CA GLU A 187 30.14 3.92 37.78
C GLU A 187 28.69 3.42 37.93
N PHE A 188 28.24 2.56 37.02
CA PHE A 188 26.87 2.04 37.00
C PHE A 188 26.66 0.77 37.83
N ILE A 189 27.69 -0.07 37.99
CA ILE A 189 27.60 -1.28 38.84
C ILE A 189 27.75 -0.93 40.34
N ASN A 190 28.36 0.21 40.64
CA ASN A 190 28.66 0.64 42.02
C ASN A 190 27.67 1.68 42.60
N ASN A 191 26.58 1.99 41.90
CA ASN A 191 25.44 2.79 42.40
C ASN A 191 24.14 2.00 42.25
#